data_AF-A0A3C0L2Z8-F1
#
_entry.id   AF-A0A3C0L2Z8-F1
#
_cell.length_a   1.000
_cell.length_b   1.000
_cell.length_c   1.000
_cell.angle_alpha   90.00
_cell.angle_beta   90.00
_cell.angle_gamma   90.00
#
_symmetry.space_group_name_H-M   'P 1'
#
loop_
_entity.id
_entity.type
_entity.pdbx_description
1 polymer ?
#
loop_
_entity_poly.entity_id
_entity_poly.type
_entity_poly.pdbx_seq_one_letter_code
_entity_poly.pdbx_strand_id
1 'polypeptide(L)'
;MTQQAGRGNAGQILETLMKGQTLKYLIFAVLLLNFVQYFLEEAQQASLMLTAESPLLAWTGVFVTTIDELGWIGLLLAFELETYWLSYQALSVRWVRFSLQGLRGLCYVLLAHTIVSNLSATQSYLQIDPEPEMVSPCTLADQDVFFSQNLAYQLITPDNCQALTSDEGLFYLETNVVTDASGYQMAGWHTWIDLQDALLWLLVVCAIELSVRLQN
;
A
#
# COMPACT_ATOMS: atom_id res chain seq x y z
N MET A 1 -38.68 12.16 -36.87
CA MET A 1 -38.45 10.81 -37.45
C MET A 1 -37.09 10.91 -38.12
N THR A 2 -35.98 10.28 -37.76
CA THR A 2 -35.62 9.03 -37.06
C THR A 2 -34.10 9.12 -36.91
N GLN A 3 -33.49 8.99 -35.73
CA GLN A 3 -32.86 7.73 -35.29
C GLN A 3 -32.41 7.91 -33.82
N GLN A 4 -33.27 7.55 -32.86
CA GLN A 4 -32.80 7.01 -31.59
C GLN A 4 -32.78 5.49 -31.77
N ALA A 5 -31.79 4.99 -32.50
CA ALA A 5 -31.52 3.56 -32.55
C ALA A 5 -30.92 3.16 -31.20
N GLY A 6 -31.52 2.15 -30.56
CA GLY A 6 -31.29 1.80 -29.16
C GLY A 6 -29.81 1.71 -28.78
N ARG A 7 -29.36 2.66 -27.95
CA ARG A 7 -28.18 2.45 -27.09
C ARG A 7 -28.54 1.31 -26.15
N GLY A 8 -27.91 0.15 -26.32
CA GLY A 8 -28.08 -0.98 -25.42
C GLY A 8 -27.81 -0.59 -23.97
N ASN A 9 -28.38 -1.34 -23.02
CA ASN A 9 -28.30 -1.05 -21.59
C ASN A 9 -26.85 -0.74 -21.11
N ALA A 10 -25.86 -1.44 -21.68
CA ALA A 10 -24.44 -1.21 -21.44
C ALA A 10 -23.95 0.21 -21.83
N GLY A 11 -24.45 0.79 -22.92
CA GLY A 11 -24.08 2.13 -23.37
C GLY A 11 -24.66 3.24 -22.48
N GLN A 12 -25.87 3.04 -21.94
CA GLN A 12 -26.48 3.97 -20.98
C GLN A 12 -25.80 3.88 -19.60
N ILE A 13 -25.39 2.68 -19.19
CA ILE A 13 -24.60 2.46 -17.98
C ILE A 13 -23.24 3.15 -18.11
N LEU A 14 -22.53 2.95 -19.22
CA LEU A 14 -21.23 3.59 -19.47
C LEU A 14 -21.35 5.12 -19.46
N GLU A 15 -22.37 5.68 -20.10
CA GLU A 15 -22.60 7.13 -20.11
C GLU A 15 -22.93 7.69 -18.71
N THR A 16 -23.63 6.91 -17.89
CA THR A 16 -23.94 7.28 -16.50
C THR A 16 -22.71 7.16 -15.59
N LEU A 17 -21.87 6.15 -15.80
CA LEU A 17 -20.58 5.97 -15.13
C LEU A 17 -19.60 7.08 -15.49
N MET A 18 -19.59 7.52 -16.75
CA MET A 18 -18.71 8.57 -17.26
C MET A 18 -19.18 10.00 -16.91
N LYS A 19 -20.33 10.18 -16.24
CA LYS A 19 -20.67 11.48 -15.64
C LYS A 19 -19.64 11.80 -14.56
N GLY A 20 -19.04 12.99 -14.59
CA GLY A 20 -17.90 13.35 -13.74
C GLY A 20 -18.10 13.09 -12.24
N GLN A 21 -19.29 13.35 -11.69
CA GLN A 21 -19.57 13.08 -10.27
C GLN A 21 -19.72 11.57 -9.97
N THR A 22 -20.34 10.80 -10.86
CA THR A 22 -20.45 9.33 -10.70
C THR A 22 -19.07 8.69 -10.74
N LEU A 23 -18.24 9.09 -11.73
CA LEU A 23 -16.88 8.59 -11.88
C LEU A 23 -16.05 8.89 -10.63
N LYS A 24 -16.15 10.11 -10.08
CA LYS A 24 -15.45 10.51 -8.86
C LYS A 24 -15.82 9.59 -7.68
N TYR A 25 -17.11 9.39 -7.41
CA TYR A 25 -17.53 8.53 -6.31
C TYR A 25 -17.14 7.06 -6.52
N LEU A 26 -17.13 6.59 -7.76
CA LEU A 26 -16.62 5.26 -8.07
C LEU A 26 -15.13 5.15 -7.76
N ILE A 27 -14.32 6.14 -8.15
CA ILE A 27 -12.88 6.18 -7.83
C ILE A 27 -12.68 6.15 -6.31
N PHE A 28 -13.37 7.00 -5.55
CA PHE A 28 -13.27 7.00 -4.08
C PHE A 28 -13.71 5.67 -3.46
N ALA A 29 -14.76 5.04 -3.99
CA ALA A 29 -15.20 3.74 -3.50
C ALA A 29 -14.16 2.64 -3.78
N VAL A 30 -13.55 2.63 -4.96
CA VAL A 30 -12.48 1.67 -5.29
C VAL A 30 -11.24 1.91 -4.42
N LEU A 31 -10.83 3.16 -4.22
CA LEU A 31 -9.72 3.49 -3.31
C LEU A 31 -10.01 3.04 -1.88
N LEU A 32 -11.24 3.23 -1.39
CA LEU A 32 -11.61 2.76 -0.05
C LEU A 32 -11.61 1.24 0.05
N LEU A 33 -12.02 0.52 -0.99
CA LEU A 33 -11.94 -0.93 -1.03
C LEU A 33 -10.48 -1.40 -1.04
N ASN A 34 -9.61 -0.70 -1.77
CA ASN A 34 -8.17 -0.98 -1.79
C ASN A 34 -7.57 -0.86 -0.37
N PHE A 35 -7.93 0.23 0.32
CA PHE A 35 -7.52 0.49 1.70
C PHE A 35 -7.95 -0.59 2.67
N VAL A 36 -9.21 -1.02 2.59
CA VAL A 36 -9.69 -2.10 3.45
C VAL A 36 -8.95 -3.40 3.16
N GLN A 37 -8.68 -3.71 1.89
CA GLN A 37 -7.95 -4.92 1.51
C GLN A 37 -6.55 -4.93 2.11
N TYR A 38 -5.75 -3.88 1.87
CA TYR A 38 -4.38 -3.80 2.40
C TYR A 38 -4.35 -3.80 3.92
N PHE A 39 -5.27 -3.07 4.56
CA PHE A 39 -5.36 -3.06 6.02
C PHE A 39 -5.58 -4.46 6.59
N LEU A 40 -6.45 -5.26 5.98
CA LEU A 40 -6.71 -6.63 6.44
C LEU A 40 -5.50 -7.55 6.25
N GLU A 41 -4.82 -7.44 5.11
CA GLU A 41 -3.61 -8.21 4.81
C GLU A 41 -2.47 -7.86 5.78
N GLU A 42 -2.19 -6.57 5.98
CA GLU A 42 -1.15 -6.09 6.89
C GLU A 42 -1.51 -6.35 8.36
N ALA A 43 -2.80 -6.32 8.74
CA ALA A 43 -3.23 -6.71 10.08
C ALA A 43 -3.00 -8.19 10.36
N GLN A 44 -3.18 -9.05 9.36
CA GLN A 44 -2.83 -10.47 9.48
C GLN A 44 -1.32 -10.63 9.66
N GLN A 45 -0.48 -9.95 8.86
CA GLN A 45 0.97 -9.97 9.01
C GLN A 45 1.42 -9.48 10.39
N ALA A 46 0.87 -8.35 10.85
CA ALA A 46 1.15 -7.79 12.17
C ALA A 46 0.82 -8.77 13.30
N SER A 47 -0.25 -9.56 13.18
CA SER A 47 -0.61 -10.56 14.19
C SER A 47 0.39 -11.72 14.31
N LEU A 48 1.21 -11.95 13.28
CA LEU A 48 2.23 -12.99 13.24
C LEU A 48 3.61 -12.47 13.65
N MET A 49 3.92 -11.22 13.28
CA MET A 49 5.25 -10.63 13.45
C MET A 49 5.40 -9.76 14.69
N LEU A 50 4.31 -9.17 15.19
CA LEU A 50 4.35 -8.16 16.24
C LEU A 50 3.68 -8.62 17.52
N THR A 51 4.16 -8.06 18.62
CA THR A 51 3.54 -8.20 19.94
C THR A 51 3.08 -6.83 20.45
N ALA A 52 2.31 -6.81 21.53
CA ALA A 52 1.91 -5.56 22.17
C ALA A 52 3.10 -4.72 22.68
N GLU A 53 4.26 -5.34 22.89
CA GLU A 53 5.49 -4.67 23.32
C GLU A 53 6.32 -4.13 22.15
N SER A 54 5.96 -4.49 20.91
CA SER A 54 6.66 -4.01 19.71
C SER A 54 6.57 -2.48 19.61
N PRO A 55 7.68 -1.79 19.27
CA PRO A 55 7.70 -0.33 19.20
C PRO A 55 6.79 0.17 18.08
N LEU A 56 6.28 1.40 18.23
CA LEU A 56 5.39 2.03 17.24
C LEU A 56 6.00 2.02 15.83
N LEU A 57 7.31 2.18 15.71
CA LEU A 57 8.00 2.16 14.41
C LEU A 57 7.90 0.80 13.70
N ALA A 58 7.87 -0.30 14.45
CA ALA A 58 7.66 -1.63 13.88
C ALA A 58 6.22 -1.80 13.39
N TRP A 59 5.25 -1.30 14.17
CA TRP A 59 3.85 -1.27 13.74
C TRP A 59 3.67 -0.47 12.45
N THR A 60 4.21 0.75 12.38
CA THR A 60 4.06 1.57 11.17
C THR A 60 4.84 1.02 9.98
N GLY A 61 5.92 0.25 10.22
CA GLY A 61 6.64 -0.47 9.17
C GLY A 61 5.85 -1.62 8.54
N VAL A 62 5.06 -2.36 9.34
CA VAL A 62 4.19 -3.44 8.82
C VAL A 62 2.97 -2.87 8.09
N PHE A 63 2.42 -1.73 8.53
CA PHE A 63 1.26 -1.07 7.90
C PHE A 63 1.66 -0.02 6.84
N VAL A 64 2.79 -0.22 6.16
CA VAL A 64 3.37 0.81 5.28
C VAL A 64 2.43 1.19 4.14
N THR A 65 1.77 0.20 3.52
CA THR A 65 0.87 0.43 2.38
C THR A 65 -0.44 1.05 2.83
N THR A 66 -1.02 0.58 3.94
CA THR A 66 -2.18 1.21 4.58
C THR A 66 -1.91 2.69 4.89
N ILE A 67 -0.73 3.01 5.43
CA ILE A 67 -0.34 4.37 5.76
C ILE A 67 -0.20 5.23 4.49
N ASP A 68 0.35 4.67 3.41
CA ASP A 68 0.49 5.36 2.12
C ASP A 68 -0.89 5.77 1.58
N GLU A 69 -1.82 4.82 1.54
CA GLU A 69 -3.17 5.05 1.04
C GLU A 69 -3.95 6.05 1.89
N LEU A 70 -3.78 6.04 3.22
CA LEU A 70 -4.35 7.07 4.09
C LEU A 70 -3.79 8.46 3.77
N GLY A 71 -2.49 8.55 3.47
CA GLY A 71 -1.85 9.77 3.00
C GLY A 71 -2.52 10.29 1.73
N TRP A 72 -2.68 9.44 0.72
CA TRP A 72 -3.30 9.78 -0.56
C TRP A 72 -4.77 10.13 -0.47
N ILE A 73 -5.58 9.29 0.17
CA ILE A 73 -7.01 9.53 0.36
C ILE A 73 -7.21 10.84 1.14
N GLY A 74 -6.39 11.10 2.16
CA GLY A 74 -6.44 12.33 2.93
C GLY A 74 -6.10 13.58 2.10
N LEU A 75 -5.08 13.52 1.23
CA LEU A 75 -4.75 14.62 0.32
C LEU A 75 -5.86 14.86 -0.70
N LEU A 76 -6.39 13.82 -1.33
CA LEU A 76 -7.49 13.91 -2.29
C LEU A 76 -8.73 14.54 -1.63
N LEU A 77 -9.06 14.12 -0.41
CA LEU A 77 -10.14 14.71 0.36
C LEU A 77 -9.88 16.19 0.67
N ALA A 78 -8.65 16.57 1.05
CA ALA A 78 -8.30 17.95 1.30
C ALA A 78 -8.45 18.82 0.03
N PHE A 79 -8.00 18.33 -1.13
CA PHE A 79 -8.15 19.01 -2.41
C PHE A 79 -9.63 19.16 -2.82
N GLU A 80 -10.43 18.10 -2.64
CA GLU A 80 -11.86 18.11 -2.94
C GLU A 80 -12.62 19.09 -2.03
N LEU A 81 -12.29 19.11 -0.73
CA LEU A 81 -12.90 20.05 0.22
C LEU A 81 -12.61 21.50 -0.16
N GLU A 82 -11.36 21.80 -0.55
CA GLU A 82 -10.94 23.15 -0.94
C GLU A 82 -11.58 23.63 -2.25
N THR A 83 -11.73 22.74 -3.24
CA THR A 83 -12.16 23.13 -4.60
C THR A 83 -13.66 22.99 -4.84
N TYR A 84 -14.33 22.02 -4.22
CA TYR A 84 -15.74 21.71 -4.49
C TYR A 84 -16.67 22.08 -3.34
N TRP A 85 -16.30 21.76 -2.10
CA TRP A 85 -17.23 21.88 -0.95
C TRP A 85 -17.17 23.23 -0.24
N LEU A 86 -15.99 23.84 -0.13
CA LEU A 86 -15.81 25.06 0.63
C LEU A 86 -15.94 26.30 -0.26
N SER A 87 -16.82 27.22 0.14
CA SER A 87 -16.85 28.55 -0.46
C SER A 87 -15.64 29.37 -0.01
N TYR A 88 -15.28 30.40 -0.79
CA TYR A 88 -14.25 31.38 -0.41
C TYR A 88 -14.48 31.99 0.99
N GLN A 89 -15.74 32.15 1.39
CA GLN A 89 -16.09 32.66 2.72
C GLN A 89 -15.80 31.62 3.82
N ALA A 90 -16.05 30.32 3.56
CA ALA A 90 -15.72 29.26 4.50
C ALA A 90 -14.19 29.10 4.68
N LEU A 91 -13.41 29.22 3.60
CA LEU A 91 -11.95 29.23 3.62
C LEU A 91 -11.35 30.46 4.34
N SER A 92 -12.10 31.56 4.42
CA SER A 92 -11.69 32.74 5.19
C SER A 92 -11.73 32.51 6.71
N VAL A 93 -12.48 31.50 7.17
CA VAL A 93 -12.57 31.16 8.59
C VAL A 93 -11.27 30.48 9.02
N ARG A 94 -10.60 31.10 10.00
CA ARG A 94 -9.25 30.70 10.43
C ARG A 94 -9.12 29.22 10.80
N TRP A 95 -10.10 28.66 11.52
CA TRP A 95 -10.04 27.26 11.95
C TRP A 95 -10.15 26.28 10.77
N VAL A 96 -11.03 26.54 9.79
CA VAL A 96 -11.17 25.71 8.57
C VAL A 96 -9.84 25.66 7.83
N ARG A 97 -9.22 26.82 7.61
CA ARG A 97 -7.92 26.91 6.94
C ARG A 97 -6.83 26.13 7.68
N PHE A 98 -6.73 26.28 9.01
CA PHE A 98 -5.73 25.55 9.79
C PHE A 98 -6.00 24.04 9.81
N SER A 99 -7.25 23.61 9.88
CA SER A 99 -7.62 22.20 9.81
C SER A 99 -7.21 21.57 8.48
N LEU A 100 -7.45 22.25 7.34
CA LEU A 100 -7.02 21.76 6.03
C LEU A 100 -5.50 21.73 5.89
N GLN A 101 -4.80 22.76 6.39
CA GLN A 101 -3.34 22.78 6.39
C GLN A 101 -2.75 21.70 7.30
N GLY A 102 -3.37 21.46 8.46
CA GLY A 102 -3.00 20.40 9.39
C GLY A 102 -3.21 19.01 8.78
N LEU A 103 -4.34 18.78 8.12
CA LEU A 103 -4.63 17.54 7.40
C LEU A 103 -3.58 17.28 6.31
N ARG A 104 -3.27 18.27 5.47
CA ARG A 104 -2.20 18.15 4.47
C ARG A 104 -0.85 17.85 5.08
N GLY A 105 -0.49 18.59 6.13
CA GLY A 105 0.77 18.38 6.85
C GLY A 105 0.88 16.97 7.41
N LEU A 106 -0.19 16.45 8.01
CA LEU A 106 -0.26 15.07 8.49
C LEU A 106 -0.08 14.07 7.35
N CYS A 107 -0.81 14.22 6.24
CA CYS A 107 -0.69 13.33 5.08
C CYS A 107 0.75 13.33 4.52
N TYR A 108 1.41 14.49 4.42
CA TYR A 108 2.80 14.54 3.98
C TYR A 108 3.77 13.85 4.95
N VAL A 109 3.51 13.89 6.25
CA VAL A 109 4.29 13.13 7.23
C VAL A 109 4.10 11.61 7.04
N LEU A 110 2.86 11.17 6.79
CA LEU A 110 2.57 9.76 6.49
C LEU A 110 3.32 9.30 5.23
N LEU A 111 3.23 10.05 4.13
CA LEU A 111 3.93 9.74 2.88
C LEU A 111 5.47 9.80 3.02
N ALA A 112 6.00 10.72 3.83
CA ALA A 112 7.43 10.74 4.12
C ALA A 112 7.87 9.49 4.89
N HIS A 113 7.03 8.98 5.80
CA HIS A 113 7.29 7.75 6.51
C HIS A 113 7.33 6.53 5.56
N THR A 114 6.41 6.44 4.59
CA THR A 114 6.37 5.32 3.64
C THR A 114 7.62 5.25 2.77
N ILE A 115 8.13 6.40 2.31
CA ILE A 115 9.42 6.47 1.58
C ILE A 115 10.57 5.92 2.42
N VAL A 116 10.66 6.33 3.69
CA VAL A 116 11.74 5.87 4.59
C VAL A 116 11.62 4.37 4.87
N SER A 117 10.40 3.88 5.08
CA SER A 117 10.13 2.45 5.29
C SER A 117 10.51 1.61 4.07
N ASN A 118 10.09 2.02 2.87
CA ASN A 118 10.40 1.31 1.62
C ASN A 118 11.89 1.33 1.28
N LEU A 119 12.59 2.43 1.60
CA LEU A 119 14.05 2.49 1.48
C LEU A 119 14.73 1.50 2.45
N SER A 120 14.26 1.44 3.70
CA SER A 120 14.77 0.49 4.69
C SER A 120 14.50 -0.95 4.27
N ALA A 121 13.30 -1.26 3.77
CA ALA A 121 12.94 -2.59 3.27
C ALA A 121 13.83 -2.99 2.09
N THR A 122 14.06 -2.07 1.14
CA THR A 122 14.99 -2.28 0.02
C THR A 122 16.41 -2.57 0.50
N GLN A 123 16.88 -1.80 1.47
CA GLN A 123 18.21 -2.02 2.03
C GLN A 123 18.33 -3.38 2.73
N SER A 124 17.32 -3.77 3.51
CA SER A 124 17.27 -5.09 4.15
C SER A 124 17.26 -6.21 3.12
N TYR A 125 16.45 -6.09 2.07
CA TYR A 125 16.38 -7.09 1.00
C TYR A 125 17.74 -7.26 0.29
N LEU A 126 18.44 -6.16 0.01
CA LEU A 126 19.77 -6.19 -0.61
C LEU A 126 20.87 -6.79 0.28
N GLN A 127 20.61 -6.96 1.58
CA GLN A 127 21.54 -7.60 2.53
C GLN A 127 21.28 -9.09 2.69
N ILE A 128 20.17 -9.62 2.16
CA ILE A 128 19.87 -11.04 2.18
C ILE A 128 20.93 -11.78 1.34
N ASP A 129 21.37 -12.94 1.83
CA ASP A 129 22.25 -13.82 1.09
C ASP A 129 21.54 -14.33 -0.17
N PRO A 130 22.06 -14.07 -1.39
CA PRO A 130 21.44 -14.54 -2.62
C PRO A 130 21.64 -16.05 -2.86
N GLU A 131 22.34 -16.77 -1.98
CA GLU A 131 22.48 -18.23 -2.05
C GLU A 131 21.47 -18.93 -1.11
N PRO A 132 20.68 -19.91 -1.61
CA PRO A 132 19.75 -20.63 -0.76
C PRO A 132 20.47 -21.57 0.20
N GLU A 133 19.95 -21.68 1.42
CA GLU A 133 20.39 -22.72 2.36
C GLU A 133 19.73 -24.05 2.00
N MET A 134 20.52 -25.12 1.91
CA MET A 134 20.05 -26.48 1.55
C MET A 134 19.30 -27.14 2.70
N VAL A 135 18.15 -26.57 3.05
CA VAL A 135 17.30 -26.94 4.17
C VAL A 135 15.88 -27.13 3.65
N SER A 136 15.25 -28.26 4.00
CA SER A 136 13.87 -28.52 3.61
C SER A 136 12.89 -27.89 4.62
N PRO A 137 11.69 -27.48 4.21
CA PRO A 137 10.71 -26.92 5.14
C PRO A 137 10.40 -27.85 6.32
N CYS A 138 10.38 -29.17 6.11
CA CYS A 138 10.08 -30.13 7.17
C CYS A 138 11.15 -30.20 8.27
N THR A 139 12.39 -29.79 7.98
CA THR A 139 13.41 -29.69 9.03
C THR A 139 13.20 -28.46 9.93
N LEU A 140 12.48 -27.45 9.44
CA LEU A 140 12.12 -26.22 10.15
C LEU A 140 10.75 -26.33 10.84
N ALA A 141 10.06 -27.45 10.68
CA ALA A 141 8.79 -27.70 11.36
C ALA A 141 8.97 -27.61 12.88
N ASP A 142 7.99 -27.01 13.56
CA ASP A 142 7.95 -26.79 15.00
C ASP A 142 9.05 -25.85 15.57
N GLN A 143 9.73 -25.07 14.71
CA GLN A 143 10.73 -24.08 15.12
C GLN A 143 10.22 -22.62 15.12
N ASP A 144 8.89 -22.43 15.09
CA ASP A 144 8.26 -21.10 14.95
C ASP A 144 8.74 -20.31 13.72
N VAL A 145 9.08 -21.04 12.65
CA VAL A 145 9.49 -20.49 11.35
C VAL A 145 8.29 -20.40 10.42
N PHE A 146 8.17 -19.29 9.71
CA PHE A 146 7.12 -19.02 8.75
C PHE A 146 7.64 -19.20 7.32
N PHE A 147 6.85 -19.87 6.48
CA PHE A 147 7.04 -19.84 5.04
C PHE A 147 6.27 -18.65 4.47
N SER A 148 6.96 -17.80 3.72
CA SER A 148 6.38 -16.63 3.05
C SER A 148 6.35 -16.85 1.55
N GLN A 149 5.20 -16.58 0.92
CA GLN A 149 5.07 -16.54 -0.54
C GLN A 149 4.02 -15.51 -0.93
N ASN A 150 4.38 -14.60 -1.84
CA ASN A 150 3.50 -13.54 -2.32
C ASN A 150 2.77 -12.78 -1.18
N LEU A 151 3.53 -12.31 -0.18
CA LEU A 151 3.04 -11.58 1.00
C LEU A 151 2.14 -12.40 1.94
N ALA A 152 1.89 -13.67 1.66
CA ALA A 152 1.20 -14.58 2.55
C ALA A 152 2.18 -15.33 3.44
N TYR A 153 1.87 -15.41 4.73
CA TYR A 153 2.69 -16.05 5.74
C TYR A 153 1.95 -17.23 6.35
N GLN A 154 2.63 -18.37 6.42
CA GLN A 154 2.09 -19.58 7.03
C GLN A 154 3.13 -20.24 7.92
N LEU A 155 2.72 -20.63 9.12
CA LEU A 155 3.57 -21.36 10.04
C LEU A 155 3.95 -22.72 9.44
N ILE A 156 5.24 -23.07 9.50
CA ILE A 156 5.71 -24.37 9.04
C ILE A 156 5.41 -25.40 10.13
N THR A 157 4.62 -26.42 9.77
CA THR A 157 4.21 -27.50 10.65
C THR A 157 4.51 -28.85 10.01
N PRO A 158 4.60 -29.94 10.80
CA PRO A 158 4.80 -31.28 10.25
C PRO A 158 3.71 -31.68 9.25
N ASP A 159 2.51 -31.11 9.37
CA ASP A 159 1.36 -31.44 8.53
C ASP A 159 1.39 -30.75 7.16
N ASN A 160 1.97 -29.53 7.06
CA ASN A 160 1.98 -28.77 5.81
C ASN A 160 3.35 -28.73 5.10
N CYS A 161 4.45 -29.06 5.80
CA CYS A 161 5.81 -28.77 5.33
C CYS A 161 6.15 -29.37 3.95
N GLN A 162 5.60 -30.55 3.62
CA GLN A 162 5.84 -31.21 2.33
C GLN A 162 5.11 -30.54 1.15
N ALA A 163 4.08 -29.75 1.43
CA ALA A 163 3.23 -29.10 0.42
C ALA A 163 3.64 -27.64 0.15
N LEU A 164 4.59 -27.09 0.91
CA LEU A 164 4.96 -25.66 0.85
C LEU A 164 5.74 -25.32 -0.42
N THR A 165 6.73 -26.15 -0.79
CA THR A 165 7.55 -25.96 -1.99
C THR A 165 8.19 -27.28 -2.42
N SER A 166 8.54 -27.37 -3.70
CA SER A 166 9.34 -28.46 -4.27
C SER A 166 10.84 -28.16 -4.32
N ASP A 167 11.24 -26.94 -3.96
CA ASP A 167 12.63 -26.50 -4.02
C ASP A 167 13.47 -27.17 -2.92
N GLU A 168 14.73 -27.50 -3.25
CA GLU A 168 15.66 -28.19 -2.35
C GLU A 168 16.35 -27.25 -1.34
N GLY A 169 16.21 -25.94 -1.54
CA GLY A 169 16.81 -24.92 -0.69
C GLY A 169 15.87 -23.74 -0.47
N LEU A 170 16.11 -23.03 0.63
CA LEU A 170 15.27 -21.92 1.09
C LEU A 170 16.11 -20.67 1.31
N PHE A 171 15.48 -19.51 1.09
CA PHE A 171 16.05 -18.20 1.34
C PHE A 171 15.46 -17.63 2.63
N TYR A 172 16.30 -17.10 3.50
CA TYR A 172 15.85 -16.39 4.69
C TYR A 172 15.57 -14.94 4.34
N LEU A 173 14.32 -14.53 4.42
CA LEU A 173 13.93 -13.12 4.29
C LEU A 173 14.18 -12.37 5.60
N GLU A 174 13.97 -13.05 6.73
CA GLU A 174 14.23 -12.58 8.09
C GLU A 174 14.69 -13.76 8.96
N THR A 175 14.96 -13.52 10.26
CA THR A 175 15.46 -14.55 11.19
C THR A 175 14.56 -15.79 11.28
N ASN A 176 13.24 -15.63 11.18
CA ASN A 176 12.26 -16.72 11.29
C ASN A 176 11.31 -16.77 10.08
N VAL A 177 11.69 -16.17 8.95
CA VAL A 177 10.88 -16.16 7.73
C VAL A 177 11.70 -16.69 6.57
N VAL A 178 11.23 -17.77 5.96
CA VAL A 178 11.87 -18.41 4.82
C VAL A 178 10.95 -18.44 3.59
N THR A 179 11.54 -18.54 2.41
CA THR A 179 10.82 -18.66 1.13
C THR A 179 11.59 -19.55 0.16
N ASP A 180 10.91 -20.04 -0.86
CA ASP A 180 11.54 -20.65 -2.03
C ASP A 180 12.09 -19.60 -3.01
N ALA A 181 12.72 -20.05 -4.10
CA ALA A 181 13.34 -19.15 -5.08
C ALA A 181 12.34 -18.19 -5.74
N SER A 182 11.12 -18.66 -5.98
CA SER A 182 10.06 -17.86 -6.58
C SER A 182 9.60 -16.74 -5.64
N GLY A 183 9.41 -17.07 -4.36
CA GLY A 183 9.01 -16.09 -3.36
C GLY A 183 10.12 -15.10 -3.01
N TYR A 184 11.40 -15.51 -3.05
CA TYR A 184 12.54 -14.59 -2.95
C TYR A 184 12.51 -13.54 -4.08
N GLN A 185 12.31 -13.99 -5.33
CA GLN A 185 12.18 -13.08 -6.46
C GLN A 185 10.97 -12.15 -6.31
N MET A 186 9.83 -12.67 -5.85
CA MET A 186 8.62 -11.86 -5.59
C MET A 186 8.85 -10.82 -4.51
N ALA A 187 9.52 -11.16 -3.40
CA ALA A 187 9.85 -10.23 -2.34
C ALA A 187 10.71 -9.06 -2.87
N GLY A 188 11.68 -9.36 -3.75
CA GLY A 188 12.47 -8.34 -4.43
C GLY A 188 11.64 -7.44 -5.36
N TRP A 189 10.71 -8.02 -6.13
CA TRP A 189 9.81 -7.24 -6.99
C TRP A 189 8.91 -6.32 -6.19
N HIS A 190 8.27 -6.82 -5.13
CA HIS A 190 7.41 -6.02 -4.25
C HIS A 190 8.20 -4.84 -3.68
N THR A 191 9.34 -5.12 -3.03
CA THR A 191 10.18 -4.10 -2.41
C THR A 191 10.64 -3.02 -3.42
N TRP A 192 10.97 -3.43 -4.65
CA TRP A 192 11.37 -2.52 -5.71
C TRP A 192 10.21 -1.67 -6.23
N ILE A 193 9.04 -2.26 -6.45
CA ILE A 193 7.84 -1.58 -6.93
C ILE A 193 7.37 -0.55 -5.89
N ASP A 194 7.32 -0.93 -4.61
CA ASP A 194 6.87 -0.06 -3.52
C ASP A 194 7.77 1.17 -3.36
N LEU A 195 9.09 0.99 -3.52
CA LEU A 195 10.03 2.11 -3.51
C LEU A 195 9.82 3.04 -4.72
N GLN A 196 9.64 2.47 -5.92
CA GLN A 196 9.41 3.27 -7.12
C GLN A 196 8.10 4.06 -7.06
N ASP A 197 7.04 3.43 -6.56
CA ASP A 197 5.73 4.06 -6.42
C ASP A 197 5.81 5.28 -5.49
N ALA A 198 6.39 5.10 -4.29
CA ALA A 198 6.57 6.18 -3.33
C ALA A 198 7.41 7.35 -3.89
N LEU A 199 8.46 7.06 -4.65
CA LEU A 199 9.31 8.08 -5.29
C LEU A 199 8.59 8.82 -6.44
N LEU A 200 7.89 8.08 -7.30
CA LEU A 200 7.13 8.64 -8.42
C LEU A 200 6.08 9.62 -7.90
N TRP A 201 5.36 9.21 -6.86
CA TRP A 201 4.36 10.03 -6.23
C TRP A 201 4.92 11.29 -5.58
N LEU A 202 6.09 11.22 -4.94
CA LEU A 202 6.78 12.41 -4.44
C LEU A 202 7.11 13.39 -5.57
N LEU A 203 7.53 12.89 -6.75
CA LEU A 203 7.74 13.72 -7.94
C LEU A 203 6.43 14.37 -8.42
N VAL A 204 5.32 13.64 -8.40
CA VAL A 204 3.99 14.17 -8.75
C VAL A 204 3.59 15.31 -7.81
N VAL A 205 3.70 15.12 -6.48
CA VAL A 205 3.40 16.18 -5.50
C VAL A 205 4.29 17.40 -5.73
N CYS A 206 5.59 17.18 -5.93
CA CYS A 206 6.54 18.26 -6.20
C CYS A 206 6.16 19.05 -7.47
N ALA A 207 5.79 18.35 -8.55
CA ALA A 207 5.36 18.97 -9.79
C ALA A 207 4.08 19.79 -9.62
N ILE A 208 3.10 19.27 -8.87
CA ILE A 208 1.85 19.98 -8.57
C ILE A 208 2.14 21.26 -7.76
N GLU A 209 2.94 21.16 -6.70
CA GLU A 209 3.29 22.30 -5.85
C GLU A 209 4.08 23.37 -6.62
N LEU A 210 5.03 22.96 -7.46
CA LEU A 210 5.77 23.88 -8.35
C LEU A 210 4.84 24.57 -9.34
N SER A 211 3.91 23.83 -9.94
CA SER A 211 2.92 24.38 -10.88
C SER A 211 2.05 25.44 -10.22
N VAL A 212 1.56 25.19 -8.99
CA VAL A 212 0.78 26.17 -8.22
C VAL A 212 1.61 27.41 -7.89
N ARG A 213 2.89 27.25 -7.55
CA ARG A 213 3.78 28.39 -7.25
C ARG A 213 4.19 29.21 -8.46
N LEU A 214 4.26 28.60 -9.65
CA LEU A 214 4.56 29.32 -10.90
C LEU A 214 3.32 30.02 -11.48
N GLN A 215 2.12 29.56 -11.13
CA GLN A 215 0.86 30.17 -11.55
C GLN A 215 0.38 31.32 -10.64
N ASN A 216 0.95 31.43 -9.44
CA ASN A 216 0.76 32.56 -8.51
C ASN A 216 1.90 33.59 -8.62
#